data_AF-A0A268QW03-F1
#
_entry.id   AF-A0A268QW03-F1
#
_cell.length_a   1.000
_cell.length_b   1.000
_cell.length_c   1.000
_cell.angle_alpha   90.00
_cell.angle_beta   90.00
_cell.angle_gamma   90.00
#
_symmetry.space_group_name_H-M   'P 1'
#
loop_
_entity.id
_entity.type
_entity.pdbx_description
1 polymer ?
#
loop_
_entity_poly.entity_id
_entity_poly.type
_entity_poly.pdbx_seq_one_letter_code
_entity_poly.pdbx_strand_id
1 'polypeptide(L)' 'IFRRRGGKLDMNLHYPSGRYSEAAIQRFAHHLKHVLKSGVLDIDKPIKELSICPPNEEHVILHNFNQQVSNMAQERT' A
#
# COMPACT_ATOMS: atom_id res chain seq x y z
N ILE A 1 12.41 -10.12 8.30
CA ILE A 1 12.82 -10.24 9.73
C ILE A 1 12.70 -8.88 10.38
N PHE A 2 12.00 -8.80 11.51
CA PHE A 2 11.89 -7.57 12.30
C PHE A 2 12.95 -7.54 13.41
N ARG A 3 13.50 -6.36 13.70
CA ARG A 3 14.45 -6.15 14.80
C ARG A 3 14.14 -4.82 15.49
N ARG A 4 14.19 -4.80 16.83
CA ARG A 4 14.06 -3.56 17.61
C ARG A 4 15.44 -2.89 17.72
N ARG A 5 15.51 -1.59 17.43
CA ARG A 5 16.74 -0.80 17.54
C ARG A 5 16.42 0.62 17.97
N GLY A 6 16.89 1.05 19.15
CA GLY A 6 16.73 2.43 19.63
C GLY A 6 15.29 2.96 19.61
N GLY A 7 14.32 2.16 20.07
CA GLY A 7 12.90 2.53 20.05
C GLY A 7 12.21 2.44 18.69
N LYS A 8 12.92 2.03 17.64
CA LYS A 8 12.38 1.78 16.30
C LYS A 8 12.26 0.28 16.03
N LEU A 9 11.38 -0.07 15.10
CA LEU A 9 11.26 -1.41 14.53
C LEU A 9 11.84 -1.37 13.11
N ASP A 10 12.95 -2.05 12.91
CA ASP A 10 13.55 -2.24 11.59
C ASP A 10 13.02 -3.50 10.95
N MET A 11 12.92 -3.46 9.62
CA MET A 11 12.44 -4.57 8.82
C MET A 11 13.45 -4.87 7.70
N ASN A 12 13.91 -6.13 7.66
CA ASN A 12 14.70 -6.65 6.54
C ASN A 12 13.82 -7.54 5.67
N LEU A 13 13.62 -7.16 4.41
CA LEU A 13 12.92 -7.91 3.37
C LEU A 13 13.94 -8.62 2.49
N HIS A 14 13.88 -9.95 2.46
CA HIS A 14 14.64 -10.77 1.50
C HIS A 14 13.70 -11.18 0.36
N TYR A 15 14.17 -11.06 -0.87
CA TYR A 15 13.39 -11.38 -2.05
C TYR A 15 14.28 -11.98 -3.15
N PRO A 16 13.74 -12.86 -4.02
CA PRO A 16 14.47 -13.37 -5.17
C PRO A 16 14.64 -12.26 -6.23
N SER A 17 15.87 -11.77 -6.43
CA SER A 17 16.18 -10.70 -7.40
C SER A 17 15.85 -11.07 -8.84
N GLY A 18 15.80 -12.38 -9.18
CA GLY A 18 15.38 -12.85 -10.51
C GLY A 18 13.86 -12.85 -10.74
N ARG A 19 13.04 -12.57 -9.71
CA ARG A 19 11.56 -12.57 -9.82
C ARG A 19 10.92 -11.22 -9.55
N TYR A 20 11.57 -10.38 -8.74
CA TYR A 20 11.03 -9.09 -8.36
C TYR A 20 12.06 -8.00 -8.58
N SER A 21 11.62 -6.90 -9.19
CA SER A 21 12.40 -5.68 -9.24
C SER A 21 12.46 -5.02 -7.86
N GLU A 22 13.53 -4.26 -7.62
CA GLU A 22 13.66 -3.48 -6.39
C GLU A 22 12.46 -2.56 -6.19
N ALA A 23 12.00 -1.89 -7.25
CA ALA A 23 10.83 -1.02 -7.21
C ALA A 23 9.55 -1.76 -6.74
N ALA A 24 9.36 -3.01 -7.16
CA ALA A 24 8.23 -3.82 -6.71
C ALA A 24 8.30 -4.11 -5.20
N ILE A 25 9.50 -4.43 -4.70
CA ILE A 25 9.70 -4.72 -3.27
C ILE A 25 9.61 -3.45 -2.41
N GLN A 26 10.05 -2.30 -2.93
CA GLN A 26 9.86 -1.01 -2.26
C GLN A 26 8.38 -0.67 -2.12
N ARG A 27 7.57 -0.89 -3.17
CA ARG A 27 6.10 -0.75 -3.07
C ARG A 27 5.52 -1.70 -2.04
N PHE A 28 5.89 -2.98 -2.08
CA PHE A 28 5.46 -3.95 -1.07
C PHE A 28 5.80 -3.51 0.37
N ALA A 29 7.02 -3.03 0.60
CA ALA A 29 7.43 -2.51 1.91
C ALA A 29 6.59 -1.30 2.35
N HIS A 30 6.22 -0.45 1.39
CA HIS A 30 5.35 0.70 1.61
C HIS A 30 3.92 0.27 2.00
N HIS A 31 3.33 -0.68 1.28
CA HIS A 31 2.03 -1.28 1.62
C HIS A 31 2.03 -1.89 3.01
N LEU A 32 3.03 -2.70 3.33
CA LEU A 32 3.15 -3.33 4.65
C LEU A 32 3.25 -2.29 5.77
N LYS A 33 4.03 -1.23 5.56
CA LYS A 33 4.11 -0.11 6.51
C LYS A 33 2.79 0.63 6.66
N HIS A 34 2.02 0.80 5.58
CA HIS A 34 0.69 1.41 5.61
C HIS A 34 -0.27 0.57 6.46
N VAL A 35 -0.39 -0.73 6.20
CA VAL A 35 -1.27 -1.64 6.96
C VAL A 35 -0.90 -1.66 8.45
N LEU A 36 0.39 -1.75 8.79
CA LEU A 36 0.85 -1.73 10.19
C LEU A 36 0.47 -0.42 10.89
N LYS A 37 0.59 0.73 10.20
CA LYS A 37 0.17 2.02 10.75
C LYS A 37 -1.35 2.08 10.94
N SER A 38 -2.12 1.61 9.97
CA SER A 38 -3.58 1.60 10.04
C SER A 38 -4.08 0.76 11.21
N GLY A 39 -3.48 -0.42 11.44
CA GLY A 39 -3.86 -1.30 12.54
C GLY A 39 -3.50 -0.77 13.94
N VAL A 40 -2.44 0.04 14.09
CA VAL A 40 -2.12 0.65 15.40
C VAL A 40 -2.92 1.91 15.70
N LEU A 41 -3.54 2.53 14.69
CA LEU A 41 -4.43 3.68 14.87
C LEU A 41 -5.81 3.27 15.36
N ASP A 42 -6.26 2.07 14.99
CA ASP A 42 -7.56 1.51 15.37
C ASP A 42 -7.41 -0.01 15.56
N ILE A 43 -7.20 -0.43 16.81
CA ILE A 43 -6.86 -1.82 17.15
C ILE A 43 -8.07 -2.77 17.02
N ASP A 44 -9.29 -2.22 17.08
CA ASP A 44 -10.54 -2.98 16.98
C ASP A 44 -11.06 -3.06 15.54
N LYS A 45 -10.43 -2.33 14.60
CA LYS A 45 -10.79 -2.39 13.19
C LYS A 45 -10.67 -3.82 12.65
N PRO A 46 -11.73 -4.38 12.05
CA PRO A 46 -11.66 -5.68 11.40
C PRO A 46 -10.58 -5.71 10.31
N ILE A 47 -9.78 -6.78 10.24
CA ILE A 47 -8.69 -6.92 9.27
C ILE A 47 -9.17 -6.70 7.83
N LYS A 48 -10.40 -7.16 7.49
CA LYS A 48 -11.01 -6.98 6.17
C LYS A 48 -11.21 -5.52 5.75
N GLU A 49 -11.17 -4.59 6.71
CA GLU A 49 -11.37 -3.15 6.50
C GLU A 49 -10.04 -2.38 6.49
N LEU A 50 -8.91 -3.06 6.68
CA LEU A 50 -7.59 -2.48 6.50
C LEU A 50 -7.27 -2.40 5.00
N SER A 51 -7.18 -1.18 4.47
CA SER A 51 -6.70 -0.99 3.10
C SER A 51 -5.22 -1.36 3.01
N ILE A 52 -4.87 -2.10 1.96
CA ILE A 52 -3.47 -2.38 1.61
C ILE A 52 -2.89 -1.19 0.83
N CYS A 53 -3.70 -0.56 -0.02
CA CYS A 53 -3.28 0.55 -0.86
C CYS A 53 -3.35 1.87 -0.09
N PRO A 54 -2.25 2.62 0.03
CA PRO A 54 -2.31 3.96 0.58
C PRO A 54 -3.11 4.89 -0.35
N PRO A 55 -3.70 5.97 0.19
CA PRO A 55 -4.69 6.78 -0.53
C PRO A 55 -4.20 7.36 -1.86
N ASN A 56 -2.91 7.71 -1.94
CA ASN A 56 -2.31 8.23 -3.17
C ASN A 56 -2.24 7.17 -4.28
N GLU A 57 -1.96 5.93 -3.93
CA GLU A 57 -1.91 4.82 -4.90
C GLU A 57 -3.31 4.37 -5.28
N GLU A 58 -4.24 4.31 -4.32
CA GLU A 58 -5.65 4.05 -4.58
C GLU A 58 -6.22 5.07 -5.58
N HIS A 59 -5.89 6.36 -5.42
CA HIS A 59 -6.29 7.39 -6.38
C HIS A 59 -5.75 7.15 -7.79
N VAL A 60 -4.48 6.75 -7.91
CA VAL A 60 -3.89 6.42 -9.22
C VAL A 60 -4.61 5.24 -9.87
N ILE A 61 -4.88 4.19 -9.10
CA ILE A 61 -5.55 2.98 -9.58
C ILE A 61 -6.99 3.26 -10.02
N LEU A 62 -7.73 4.01 -9.21
CA LEU A 62 -9.15 4.27 -9.46
C LEU A 62 -9.38 5.34 -10.52
N HIS A 63 -8.56 6.40 -10.55
CA HIS A 63 -8.80 7.56 -11.40
C HIS A 63 -7.79 7.69 -12.53
N ASN A 64 -6.49 7.66 -12.25
CA ASN A 64 -5.47 7.98 -13.26
C ASN A 64 -5.39 6.92 -14.36
N PHE A 65 -5.50 5.64 -14.00
CA PHE A 65 -5.52 4.57 -14.99
C PHE A 65 -6.84 4.52 -15.77
N ASN A 66 -7.92 5.01 -15.18
CA ASN A 66 -9.28 4.95 -15.74
C ASN A 66 -9.77 6.32 -16.25
N GLN A 67 -8.89 7.25 -16.59
CA GLN A 67 -9.27 8.62 -16.97
C GLN A 67 -10.29 8.66 -18.11
N GLN A 68 -10.12 7.82 -19.13
CA GLN A 68 -11.05 7.76 -20.27
C GLN A 68 -12.46 7.28 -19.85
N VAL A 69 -12.55 6.32 -18.93
CA VAL A 69 -13.83 5.82 -18.41
C VAL A 69 -14.48 6.87 -17.49
N SER A 70 -13.68 7.55 -16.66
CA SER A 70 -14.16 8.64 -15.80
C SER A 70 -14.76 9.78 -16.63
N ASN A 71 -14.09 10.20 -17.70
CA ASN A 71 -14.57 11.28 -18.55
C ASN A 71 -15.92 10.94 -19.23
N MET A 72 -16.07 9.72 -19.76
CA MET A 72 -17.32 9.27 -20.37
C MET A 72 -18.49 9.18 -19.38
N ALA A 73 -18.23 8.91 -18.10
CA ALA A 73 -19.27 8.85 -17.07
C ALA A 73 -19.76 10.25 -16.65
N GLN A 74 -18.87 11.25 -16.61
CA GLN A 74 -19.23 12.62 -16.26
C GLN A 74 -20.04 13.33 -17.35
N GLU A 75 -19.86 12.97 -18.61
CA GLU A 75 -20.65 13.52 -19.74
C GLU A 75 -22.10 13.01 -19.80
N ARG A 76 -22.44 11.96 -19.03
CA ARG A 76 -23.78 11.36 -18.96
C ARG A 76 -24.63 11.84 -17.77
N THR A 77 -24.10 12.76 -16.96
CA THR A 77 -24.79 13.38 -15.82
C THR A 77 -25.13 14.83 -16.17
#